data_AF-A0A2R6QS08-F1
#
_entry.id   AF-A0A2R6QS08-F1
#
_cell.length_a   1.000
_cell.length_b   1.000
_cell.length_c   1.000
_cell.angle_alpha   90.00
_cell.angle_beta   90.00
_cell.angle_gamma   90.00
#
_symmetry.space_group_name_H-M   'P 1'
#
loop_
_entity.id
_entity.type
_entity.pdbx_description
1 polymer ?
#
loop_
_entity_poly.entity_id
_entity_poly.type
_entity_poly.pdbx_seq_one_letter_code
_entity_poly.pdbx_strand_id
1 'polypeptide(L)'
;MEVEVKLRLPDSAAHRSVLSLLSPFHRCTLRQHNSFFDGASAELSSRRAVLRLRFYDDDAKCVVSLKAKALLVDGVSRVEEDEEEMDPIAGRQCVADASRLCGVESRIMARVREEFGVGEGGFVFLGGFGNVRSVYDWRGLKLEVDETMFDFGTCYEIECESEEPEKTKEMIEGFLKENGIEYSYSEASKFAIFRSGKLPLLPAK
;
A
#
# COMPACT_ATOMS: atom_id res chain seq x y z
N MET A 1 7.25 2.57 -13.91
CA MET A 1 6.90 1.28 -13.29
C MET A 1 7.60 1.28 -11.94
N GLU A 2 6.83 1.23 -10.86
CA GLU A 2 7.33 1.14 -9.49
C GLU A 2 7.81 -0.30 -9.25
N VAL A 3 8.96 -0.47 -8.61
CA VAL A 3 9.53 -1.77 -8.22
C VAL A 3 9.93 -1.72 -6.76
N GLU A 4 9.38 -2.62 -5.95
CA GLU A 4 9.56 -2.64 -4.50
C GLU A 4 9.83 -4.06 -4.00
N VAL A 5 10.72 -4.18 -3.02
CA VAL A 5 10.85 -5.39 -2.19
C VAL A 5 9.77 -5.35 -1.13
N LYS A 6 9.07 -6.46 -0.89
CA LYS A 6 8.00 -6.62 0.12
C LYS A 6 8.20 -7.90 0.92
N LEU A 7 8.56 -7.73 2.19
CA LEU A 7 8.70 -8.83 3.15
C LEU A 7 7.63 -8.73 4.22
N ARG A 8 7.13 -9.87 4.66
CA ARG A 8 6.13 -10.03 5.70
C ARG A 8 6.80 -10.41 7.01
N LEU A 9 6.52 -9.67 8.09
CA LEU A 9 6.89 -10.04 9.45
C LEU A 9 5.74 -10.86 10.09
N PRO A 10 6.05 -11.89 10.88
CA PRO A 10 5.04 -12.83 11.38
C PRO A 10 4.09 -12.21 12.41
N ASP A 11 4.61 -11.31 13.25
CA ASP A 11 3.86 -10.77 14.39
C ASP A 11 4.40 -9.41 14.87
N SER A 12 3.71 -8.88 15.88
CA SER A 12 4.04 -7.60 16.51
C SER A 12 5.40 -7.60 17.23
N ALA A 13 5.90 -8.75 17.67
CA ALA A 13 7.18 -8.86 18.35
C ALA A 13 8.33 -8.73 17.35
N ALA A 14 8.25 -9.42 16.21
CA ALA A 14 9.17 -9.25 15.10
C ALA A 14 9.17 -7.80 14.59
N HIS A 15 7.99 -7.21 14.39
CA HIS A 15 7.85 -5.80 14.03
C HIS A 15 8.54 -4.87 15.02
N ARG A 16 8.28 -5.01 16.33
CA ARG A 16 8.91 -4.19 17.37
C ARG A 16 10.43 -4.33 17.39
N SER A 17 10.96 -5.54 17.19
CA SER A 17 12.40 -5.78 17.09
C SER A 17 13.01 -5.03 15.92
N VAL A 18 12.37 -5.07 14.74
CA VAL A 18 12.81 -4.31 13.56
C VAL A 18 12.82 -2.80 13.85
N LEU A 19 11.73 -2.25 14.41
CA LEU A 19 11.67 -0.83 14.75
C LEU A 19 12.78 -0.42 15.73
N SER A 20 13.07 -1.26 16.73
CA SER A 20 14.12 -1.01 17.71
C SER A 20 15.51 -0.99 17.06
N LEU A 21 15.81 -1.97 16.21
CA LEU A 21 17.10 -2.07 15.51
C LEU A 21 17.31 -0.93 14.51
N LEU A 22 16.24 -0.50 13.85
CA LEU A 22 16.30 0.60 12.89
C LEU A 22 16.17 1.99 13.52
N SER A 23 15.89 2.09 14.83
CA SER A 23 15.68 3.37 15.51
C SER A 23 16.77 4.44 15.28
N PRO A 24 18.08 4.13 15.14
CA PRO A 24 19.09 5.14 14.84
C PRO A 24 18.97 5.77 13.45
N PHE A 25 18.20 5.14 12.55
CA PHE A 25 18.02 5.53 11.15
C PHE A 25 16.62 6.10 10.90
N HIS A 26 15.84 6.33 11.96
CA HIS A 26 14.46 6.80 11.84
C HIS A 26 14.41 8.19 11.21
N ARG A 27 13.56 8.33 10.20
CA ARG A 27 13.32 9.59 9.50
C ARG A 27 11.99 10.21 9.91
N CYS A 28 10.91 9.44 9.82
CA CYS A 28 9.57 9.89 10.20
C CYS A 28 8.63 8.71 10.40
N THR A 29 7.46 8.99 10.98
CA THR A 29 6.35 8.06 11.06
C THR A 29 5.12 8.72 10.46
N LEU A 30 4.45 8.04 9.54
CA LEU A 30 3.31 8.52 8.79
C LEU A 30 2.07 7.72 9.20
N ARG A 31 0.99 8.41 9.59
CA ARG A 31 -0.31 7.77 9.81
C ARG A 31 -1.11 7.87 8.52
N GLN A 32 -1.50 6.72 7.98
CA GLN A 32 -2.18 6.62 6.70
C GLN A 32 -3.57 6.02 6.89
N HIS A 33 -4.55 6.54 6.17
CA HIS A 33 -5.83 5.88 5.96
C HIS A 33 -6.04 5.68 4.46
N ASN A 34 -6.18 4.44 4.03
CA ASN A 34 -6.32 4.06 2.63
C ASN A 34 -7.79 3.76 2.34
N SER A 35 -8.42 4.55 1.48
CA SER A 35 -9.81 4.40 1.03
C SER A 35 -9.82 3.98 -0.43
N PHE A 36 -10.60 2.95 -0.78
CA PHE A 36 -10.58 2.36 -2.12
C PHE A 36 -11.91 2.51 -2.84
N PHE A 37 -11.83 2.63 -4.15
CA PHE A 37 -12.98 2.84 -5.02
C PHE A 37 -12.90 1.94 -6.25
N ASP A 38 -14.06 1.62 -6.80
CA ASP A 38 -14.21 0.94 -8.09
C ASP A 38 -15.41 1.54 -8.83
N GLY A 39 -15.58 1.20 -10.09
CA GLY A 39 -16.84 1.41 -10.77
C GLY A 39 -17.91 0.45 -10.26
N ALA A 40 -19.18 0.83 -10.42
CA ALA A 40 -20.32 0.04 -9.96
C ALA A 40 -20.37 -1.40 -10.53
N SER A 41 -19.69 -1.66 -11.66
CA SER A 41 -19.61 -2.98 -12.30
C SER A 41 -18.24 -3.65 -12.10
N ALA A 42 -17.44 -3.19 -11.14
CA ALA A 42 -16.08 -3.66 -10.87
C ALA A 42 -15.12 -3.53 -12.08
N GLU A 43 -15.25 -2.44 -12.83
CA GLU A 43 -14.51 -2.15 -14.05
C GLU A 43 -12.99 -2.04 -13.83
N LEU A 44 -12.54 -1.55 -12.66
CA LEU A 44 -11.12 -1.50 -12.29
C LEU A 44 -10.64 -2.87 -11.84
N SER A 45 -11.34 -3.52 -10.90
CA SER A 45 -10.95 -4.82 -10.37
C SER A 45 -10.87 -5.89 -11.47
N SER A 46 -11.81 -5.91 -12.42
CA SER A 46 -11.81 -6.83 -13.57
C SER A 46 -10.60 -6.67 -14.47
N ARG A 47 -9.94 -5.51 -14.44
CA ARG A 47 -8.72 -5.18 -15.19
C ARG A 47 -7.48 -5.11 -14.30
N ARG A 48 -7.54 -5.62 -13.07
CA ARG A 48 -6.44 -5.61 -12.09
C ARG A 48 -5.92 -4.18 -11.85
N ALA A 49 -6.83 -3.23 -11.76
CA ALA A 49 -6.55 -1.86 -11.38
C ALA A 49 -7.19 -1.53 -10.03
N VAL A 50 -6.54 -0.62 -9.29
CA VAL A 50 -6.93 -0.21 -7.95
C VAL A 50 -6.86 1.31 -7.88
N LEU A 51 -8.00 1.94 -7.64
CA LEU A 51 -8.09 3.37 -7.34
C LEU A 51 -8.12 3.56 -5.83
N ARG A 52 -7.23 4.41 -5.32
CA ARG A 52 -7.06 4.67 -3.90
C ARG A 52 -7.02 6.17 -3.64
N LEU A 53 -7.70 6.59 -2.59
CA LEU A 53 -7.44 7.84 -1.89
C LEU A 53 -6.71 7.52 -0.59
N ARG A 54 -5.52 8.10 -0.39
CA ARG A 54 -4.74 7.95 0.83
C ARG A 54 -4.67 9.27 1.56
N PHE A 55 -5.15 9.27 2.79
CA PHE A 55 -5.06 10.40 3.72
C PHE A 55 -3.88 10.20 4.66
N TYR A 56 -3.16 11.28 4.95
CA TYR A 56 -2.05 11.30 5.89
C TYR A 56 -2.36 12.20 7.08
N ASP A 57 -1.94 11.77 8.27
CA ASP A 57 -1.84 12.56 9.49
C ASP A 57 -3.07 13.44 9.76
N ASP A 58 -4.23 12.79 9.94
CA ASP A 58 -5.52 13.45 10.22
C ASP A 58 -5.92 14.49 9.15
N ASP A 59 -5.81 14.11 7.88
CA ASP A 59 -6.17 14.89 6.69
C ASP A 59 -5.23 16.05 6.36
N ALA A 60 -4.01 16.05 6.88
CA ALA A 60 -2.97 17.00 6.49
C ALA A 60 -2.61 16.89 4.99
N LYS A 61 -2.75 15.70 4.39
CA LYS A 61 -2.50 15.47 2.96
C LYS A 61 -3.42 14.37 2.43
N CYS A 62 -3.84 14.49 1.17
CA CYS A 62 -4.52 13.44 0.43
C CYS A 62 -3.83 13.17 -0.91
N VAL A 63 -3.67 11.90 -1.26
CA VAL A 63 -3.09 11.46 -2.54
C VAL A 63 -4.08 10.52 -3.20
N VAL A 64 -4.45 10.81 -4.44
CA VAL A 64 -5.14 9.86 -5.31
C VAL A 64 -4.09 9.04 -6.05
N SER A 65 -4.26 7.72 -6.08
CA SER A 65 -3.41 6.84 -6.86
C SER A 65 -4.19 5.81 -7.65
N LEU A 66 -3.69 5.50 -8.84
CA LEU A 66 -4.15 4.41 -9.69
C LEU A 66 -2.99 3.44 -9.87
N LYS A 67 -3.13 2.25 -9.29
CA LYS A 67 -2.21 1.13 -9.51
C LYS A 67 -2.84 0.14 -10.49
N ALA A 68 -2.12 -0.26 -11.53
CA ALA A 68 -2.58 -1.23 -12.52
C ALA A 68 -1.50 -2.28 -12.83
N LYS A 69 -1.95 -3.45 -13.31
CA LYS A 69 -1.08 -4.55 -13.79
C LYS A 69 -0.05 -5.02 -12.75
N ALA A 70 -0.41 -5.02 -11.48
CA ALA A 70 0.48 -5.44 -10.40
C ALA A 70 0.92 -6.91 -10.57
N LEU A 71 2.21 -7.16 -10.37
CA LEU A 71 2.83 -8.49 -10.28
C LEU A 71 3.65 -8.55 -9.00
N LEU A 72 3.44 -9.58 -8.18
CA LEU A 72 4.19 -9.82 -6.95
C LEU A 72 4.69 -11.26 -6.96
N VAL A 73 6.00 -11.45 -7.04
CA VAL A 73 6.66 -12.75 -7.14
C VAL A 73 7.95 -12.68 -6.31
N ASP A 74 8.19 -13.69 -5.47
CA ASP A 74 9.42 -13.84 -4.67
C ASP A 74 9.81 -12.59 -3.87
N GLY A 75 8.81 -11.93 -3.29
CA GLY A 75 8.98 -10.73 -2.48
C GLY A 75 9.29 -9.46 -3.27
N VAL A 76 9.14 -9.46 -4.60
CA VAL A 76 9.33 -8.27 -5.44
C VAL A 76 8.02 -7.91 -6.15
N SER A 77 7.49 -6.73 -5.86
CA SER A 77 6.31 -6.15 -6.50
C SER A 77 6.74 -5.23 -7.65
N ARG A 78 6.02 -5.33 -8.77
CA ARG A 78 6.15 -4.47 -9.95
C ARG A 78 4.77 -3.98 -10.32
N VAL A 79 4.59 -2.67 -10.41
CA VAL A 79 3.27 -2.08 -10.67
C VAL A 79 3.37 -0.82 -11.52
N GLU A 80 2.40 -0.63 -12.41
CA GLU A 80 2.17 0.68 -13.02
C GLU A 80 1.40 1.52 -12.02
N GLU A 81 2.11 2.37 -11.27
CA GLU A 81 1.49 3.34 -10.38
C GLU A 81 1.54 4.74 -10.98
N ASP A 82 0.44 5.45 -10.79
CA ASP A 82 0.34 6.88 -10.99
C ASP A 82 -0.23 7.52 -9.73
N GLU A 83 0.41 8.58 -9.23
CA GLU A 83 -0.02 9.33 -8.04
C GLU A 83 -0.17 10.83 -8.33
N GLU A 84 -1.14 11.45 -7.69
CA GLU A 84 -1.41 12.89 -7.77
C GLU A 84 -1.90 13.38 -6.42
N GLU A 85 -1.42 14.54 -5.99
CA GLU A 85 -1.94 15.18 -4.78
C GLU A 85 -3.34 15.73 -5.03
N MET A 86 -4.22 15.55 -4.05
CA MET A 86 -5.61 16.03 -4.12
C MET A 86 -5.92 16.81 -2.85
N ASP A 87 -6.79 17.80 -2.95
CA ASP A 87 -7.32 18.50 -1.78
C ASP A 87 -7.95 17.50 -0.79
N PRO A 88 -7.50 17.47 0.50
CA PRO A 88 -8.02 16.53 1.48
C PRO A 88 -9.53 16.68 1.73
N ILE A 89 -10.06 17.90 1.68
CA ILE A 89 -11.49 18.15 1.90
C ILE A 89 -12.30 17.52 0.76
N ALA A 90 -11.90 17.75 -0.50
CA ALA A 90 -12.50 17.10 -1.66
C ALA A 90 -12.41 15.57 -1.56
N GLY A 91 -11.28 15.03 -1.09
CA GLY A 91 -11.13 13.60 -0.85
C GLY A 91 -12.10 13.04 0.18
N ARG A 92 -12.28 13.73 1.31
CA ARG A 92 -13.25 13.31 2.33
C ARG A 92 -14.68 13.39 1.83
N GLN A 93 -15.00 14.38 1.01
CA GLN A 93 -16.29 14.44 0.33
C GLN A 93 -16.51 13.24 -0.60
N CYS A 94 -15.47 12.80 -1.33
CA CYS A 94 -15.53 11.60 -2.17
C CYS A 94 -15.68 10.31 -1.36
N VAL A 95 -15.08 10.22 -0.17
CA VAL A 95 -15.29 9.07 0.73
C VAL A 95 -16.72 9.05 1.27
N ALA A 96 -17.27 10.22 1.63
CA ALA A 96 -18.66 10.33 2.09
C ALA A 96 -19.68 10.06 0.98
N ASP A 97 -19.34 10.41 -0.26
CA ASP A 97 -20.18 10.27 -1.45
C ASP A 97 -19.31 9.98 -2.68
N ALA A 98 -19.19 8.69 -3.02
CA ALA A 98 -18.34 8.22 -4.11
C ALA A 98 -18.72 8.81 -5.48
N SER A 99 -19.97 9.25 -5.67
CA SER A 99 -20.41 9.86 -6.94
C SER A 99 -19.64 11.15 -7.25
N ARG A 100 -19.10 11.82 -6.23
CA ARG A 100 -18.32 13.06 -6.39
C ARG A 100 -16.99 12.85 -7.13
N LEU A 101 -16.47 11.62 -7.16
CA LEU A 101 -15.28 11.29 -7.95
C LEU A 101 -15.46 11.59 -9.44
N CYS A 102 -16.70 11.56 -9.95
CA CYS A 102 -16.99 11.93 -11.34
C CYS A 102 -16.64 13.39 -11.64
N GLY A 103 -16.78 14.28 -10.65
CA GLY A 103 -16.51 15.72 -10.79
C GLY A 103 -15.09 16.14 -10.43
N VAL A 104 -14.22 15.22 -10.02
CA VAL A 104 -12.83 15.54 -9.67
C VAL A 104 -12.02 15.77 -10.95
N GLU A 105 -11.49 16.98 -11.08
CA GLU A 105 -10.50 17.34 -12.09
C GLU A 105 -9.12 16.86 -11.65
N SER A 106 -8.72 15.69 -12.17
CA SER A 106 -7.44 15.04 -11.90
C SER A 106 -7.03 14.27 -13.14
N ARG A 107 -5.73 14.21 -13.45
CA ARG A 107 -5.25 13.41 -14.58
C ARG A 107 -5.51 11.93 -14.36
N ILE A 108 -5.41 11.46 -13.11
CA ILE A 108 -5.69 10.08 -12.75
C ILE A 108 -7.17 9.77 -12.98
N MET A 109 -8.06 10.67 -12.57
CA MET A 109 -9.50 10.48 -12.78
C MET A 109 -9.88 10.52 -14.26
N ALA A 110 -9.20 11.33 -15.08
CA ALA A 110 -9.34 11.28 -16.54
C ALA A 110 -8.93 9.92 -17.09
N ARG A 111 -7.76 9.39 -16.71
CA ARG A 111 -7.30 8.04 -17.09
C ARG A 111 -8.25 6.94 -16.65
N VAL A 112 -8.81 7.01 -15.45
CA VAL A 112 -9.82 6.05 -14.97
C VAL A 112 -11.05 6.04 -15.88
N ARG A 113 -11.54 7.20 -16.31
CA ARG A 113 -12.68 7.30 -17.24
C ARG A 113 -12.32 6.79 -18.64
N GLU A 114 -11.19 7.21 -19.17
CA GLU A 114 -10.79 6.94 -20.56
C GLU A 114 -10.27 5.50 -20.76
N GLU A 115 -9.38 5.01 -19.90
CA GLU A 115 -8.77 3.68 -20.01
C GLU A 115 -9.66 2.58 -19.42
N PHE A 116 -10.45 2.90 -18.39
CA PHE A 116 -11.27 1.93 -17.67
C PHE A 116 -12.78 2.09 -17.89
N GLY A 117 -13.25 3.13 -18.55
CA GLY A 117 -14.68 3.30 -18.86
C GLY A 117 -15.57 3.45 -17.61
N VAL A 118 -15.00 3.83 -16.47
CA VAL A 118 -15.77 4.08 -15.24
C VAL A 118 -16.46 5.44 -15.39
N GLY A 119 -17.77 5.49 -15.63
CA GLY A 119 -18.46 6.77 -15.81
C GLY A 119 -19.98 6.72 -15.80
N GLU A 120 -20.60 5.79 -16.55
CA GLU A 120 -22.06 5.75 -16.67
C GLU A 120 -22.76 5.14 -15.44
N GLY A 121 -22.14 4.14 -14.80
CA GLY A 121 -22.65 3.51 -13.58
C GLY A 121 -22.25 4.18 -12.27
N GLY A 122 -21.35 5.17 -12.33
CA GLY A 122 -20.77 5.83 -11.16
C GLY A 122 -19.73 4.98 -10.41
N PHE A 123 -19.20 5.57 -9.33
CA PHE A 123 -18.23 4.93 -8.45
C PHE A 123 -18.90 4.37 -7.20
N VAL A 124 -18.29 3.32 -6.65
CA VAL A 124 -18.63 2.76 -5.34
C VAL A 124 -17.44 2.86 -4.40
N PHE A 125 -17.71 3.17 -3.14
CA PHE A 125 -16.71 3.10 -2.07
C PHE A 125 -16.60 1.67 -1.56
N LEU A 126 -15.40 1.09 -1.64
CA LEU A 126 -15.15 -0.30 -1.23
C LEU A 126 -14.82 -0.44 0.26
N GLY A 127 -14.65 0.66 0.99
CA GLY A 127 -14.09 0.69 2.32
C GLY A 127 -12.59 1.01 2.32
N GLY A 128 -11.94 0.75 3.46
CA GLY A 128 -10.54 1.12 3.67
C GLY A 128 -9.92 0.51 4.91
N PHE A 129 -8.66 0.85 5.16
CA PHE A 129 -7.90 0.40 6.33
C PHE A 129 -6.84 1.42 6.75
N GLY A 130 -6.45 1.35 8.03
CA GLY A 130 -5.36 2.15 8.59
C GLY A 130 -3.99 1.52 8.35
N ASN A 131 -2.97 2.35 8.21
CA ASN A 131 -1.58 1.91 8.17
C ASN A 131 -0.69 2.92 8.91
N VAL A 132 0.20 2.44 9.77
CA VAL A 132 1.27 3.25 10.36
C VAL A 132 2.57 2.85 9.68
N ARG A 133 3.21 3.81 9.01
CA ARG A 133 4.46 3.60 8.28
C ARG A 133 5.61 4.30 8.98
N SER A 134 6.59 3.56 9.44
CA SER A 134 7.86 4.12 9.93
C SER A 134 8.90 4.09 8.81
N VAL A 135 9.46 5.24 8.48
CA VAL A 135 10.41 5.41 7.38
C VAL A 135 11.81 5.56 7.95
N TYR A 136 12.76 4.86 7.32
CA TYR A 136 14.16 4.81 7.75
C TYR A 136 15.12 5.04 6.58
N ASP A 137 16.17 5.82 6.81
CA ASP A 137 17.28 5.97 5.87
C ASP A 137 18.43 5.03 6.29
N TRP A 138 18.44 3.79 5.77
CA TRP A 138 19.34 2.72 6.21
C TRP A 138 20.22 2.20 5.07
N ARG A 139 21.55 2.30 5.23
CA ARG A 139 22.54 1.83 4.24
C ARG A 139 22.30 2.35 2.80
N GLY A 140 21.83 3.59 2.69
CA GLY A 140 21.50 4.21 1.41
C GLY A 140 20.14 3.79 0.82
N LEU A 141 19.37 2.97 1.54
CA LEU A 141 18.00 2.58 1.20
C LEU A 141 16.99 3.37 2.03
N LYS A 142 15.80 3.55 1.45
CA LYS A 142 14.62 4.04 2.16
C LYS A 142 13.73 2.86 2.54
N LEU A 143 13.84 2.41 3.78
CA LEU A 143 13.00 1.33 4.29
C LEU A 143 11.69 1.89 4.82
N GLU A 144 10.60 1.19 4.54
CA GLU A 144 9.26 1.50 5.03
C GLU A 144 8.75 0.30 5.82
N VAL A 145 8.64 0.45 7.14
CA VAL A 145 8.15 -0.60 8.04
C VAL A 145 6.71 -0.29 8.39
N ASP A 146 5.80 -1.18 7.98
CA ASP A 146 4.37 -0.98 8.03
C ASP A 146 3.71 -1.81 9.13
N GLU A 147 2.79 -1.18 9.85
CA GLU A 147 1.77 -1.81 10.66
C GLU A 147 0.40 -1.48 10.06
N THR A 148 -0.20 -2.47 9.38
CA THR A 148 -1.48 -2.32 8.68
C THR A 148 -2.61 -2.91 9.49
N MET A 149 -3.58 -2.08 9.89
CA MET A 149 -4.72 -2.47 10.71
C MET A 149 -5.97 -2.65 9.84
N PHE A 150 -6.37 -3.91 9.65
CA PHE A 150 -7.66 -4.30 9.07
C PHE A 150 -8.66 -4.60 10.18
N ASP A 151 -9.95 -4.62 9.86
CA ASP A 151 -11.00 -5.00 10.83
C ASP A 151 -10.86 -6.45 11.33
N PHE A 152 -10.22 -7.31 10.53
CA PHE A 152 -9.99 -8.73 10.80
C PHE A 152 -8.57 -9.03 11.32
N GLY A 153 -7.79 -8.01 11.67
CA GLY A 153 -6.48 -8.15 12.31
C GLY A 153 -5.38 -7.28 11.70
N THR A 154 -4.16 -7.43 12.22
CA THR A 154 -3.02 -6.59 11.86
C THR A 154 -1.99 -7.36 11.05
N CYS A 155 -1.43 -6.73 10.02
CA CYS A 155 -0.31 -7.23 9.24
C CYS A 155 0.92 -6.35 9.42
N TYR A 156 2.10 -6.95 9.31
CA TYR A 156 3.37 -6.26 9.44
C TYR A 156 4.23 -6.54 8.20
N GLU A 157 4.77 -5.49 7.59
CA GLU A 157 5.57 -5.60 6.37
C GLU A 157 6.78 -4.67 6.39
N ILE A 158 7.82 -5.04 5.65
CA ILE A 158 8.93 -4.18 5.29
C ILE A 158 8.90 -4.00 3.78
N GLU A 159 8.84 -2.76 3.33
CA GLU A 159 8.86 -2.36 1.93
C GLU A 159 10.12 -1.53 1.63
N CYS A 160 10.68 -1.70 0.43
CA CYS A 160 11.76 -0.84 -0.06
C CYS A 160 11.67 -0.74 -1.59
N GLU A 161 11.35 0.46 -2.09
CA GLU A 161 11.43 0.77 -3.52
C GLU A 161 12.90 0.78 -3.96
N SER A 162 13.21 0.12 -5.09
CA SER A 162 14.58 0.02 -5.59
C SER A 162 14.66 -0.37 -7.06
N GLU A 163 15.62 0.23 -7.77
CA GLU A 163 16.01 -0.18 -9.13
C GLU A 163 16.84 -1.47 -9.14
N GLU A 164 17.44 -1.85 -8.00
CA GLU A 164 18.20 -3.08 -7.79
C GLU A 164 17.48 -4.01 -6.79
N PRO A 165 16.28 -4.56 -7.11
CA PRO A 165 15.43 -5.24 -6.14
C PRO A 165 16.06 -6.49 -5.53
N GLU A 166 16.81 -7.30 -6.29
CA GLU A 166 17.42 -8.52 -5.76
C GLU A 166 18.51 -8.23 -4.73
N LYS A 167 19.40 -7.28 -5.02
CA LYS A 167 20.44 -6.83 -4.08
C LYS A 167 19.84 -6.16 -2.84
N THR A 168 18.80 -5.36 -3.03
CA THR A 168 18.06 -4.71 -1.94
C THR A 168 17.41 -5.77 -1.05
N LYS A 169 16.77 -6.78 -1.65
CA LYS A 169 16.16 -7.91 -0.96
C LYS A 169 17.21 -8.67 -0.16
N GLU A 170 18.33 -9.07 -0.77
CA GLU A 170 19.44 -9.74 -0.09
C GLU A 170 19.95 -8.96 1.13
N MET A 171 20.08 -7.64 1.01
CA MET A 171 20.49 -6.79 2.14
C MET A 171 19.49 -6.82 3.30
N ILE A 172 18.19 -6.69 3.00
CA ILE A 172 17.14 -6.69 4.03
C ILE A 172 17.04 -8.09 4.66
N GLU A 173 17.07 -9.15 3.85
CA GLU A 173 17.07 -10.53 4.36
C GLU A 173 18.29 -10.82 5.24
N GLY A 174 19.47 -10.38 4.83
CA GLY A 174 20.70 -10.51 5.63
C GLY A 174 20.55 -9.83 6.99
N PHE A 175 20.05 -8.59 6.99
CA PHE A 175 19.75 -7.86 8.23
C PHE A 175 18.77 -8.62 9.13
N LEU A 176 17.67 -9.18 8.59
CA LEU A 176 16.70 -9.93 9.38
C LEU A 176 17.29 -11.23 9.93
N LYS A 177 18.03 -11.99 9.11
CA LYS A 177 18.71 -13.24 9.50
C LYS A 177 19.76 -13.02 10.59
N GLU A 178 20.62 -12.01 10.42
CA GLU A 178 21.66 -11.65 11.41
C GLU A 178 21.08 -11.31 12.79
N ASN A 179 19.86 -10.79 12.83
CA ASN A 179 19.17 -10.42 14.06
C ASN A 179 18.14 -11.46 14.54
N GLY A 180 18.09 -12.64 13.91
CA GLY A 180 17.18 -13.72 14.30
C GLY A 180 15.70 -13.37 14.13
N ILE A 181 15.37 -12.48 13.18
CA ILE A 181 14.00 -12.04 12.91
C ILE A 181 13.42 -12.89 11.77
N GLU A 182 12.35 -13.61 12.07
CA GLU A 182 11.62 -14.39 11.08
C GLU A 182 10.89 -13.46 10.09
N TYR A 183 10.85 -13.88 8.83
CA TYR A 183 10.12 -13.20 7.76
C TYR A 183 9.69 -14.19 6.69
N SER A 184 8.79 -13.76 5.82
CA SER A 184 8.41 -14.45 4.59
C SER A 184 8.27 -13.44 3.45
N TYR A 185 8.17 -13.91 2.22
CA TYR A 185 7.83 -13.03 1.09
C TYR A 185 6.34 -12.68 1.15
N SER A 186 6.00 -11.42 0.95
CA SER A 186 4.60 -11.04 0.77
C SER A 186 4.08 -11.67 -0.53
N GLU A 187 3.00 -12.45 -0.44
CA GLU A 187 2.36 -13.10 -1.60
C GLU A 187 1.15 -12.31 -2.13
N ALA A 188 0.67 -11.34 -1.36
CA ALA A 188 -0.49 -10.52 -1.68
C ALA A 188 -0.25 -9.07 -1.28
N SER A 189 -0.81 -8.13 -2.04
CA SER A 189 -0.81 -6.72 -1.66
C SER A 189 -1.77 -6.45 -0.50
N LYS A 190 -1.55 -5.36 0.24
CA LYS A 190 -2.46 -4.91 1.31
C LYS A 190 -3.93 -4.78 0.82
N PHE A 191 -4.13 -4.32 -0.42
CA PHE A 191 -5.48 -4.25 -1.01
C PHE A 191 -6.07 -5.64 -1.29
N ALA A 192 -5.28 -6.59 -1.80
CA ALA A 192 -5.75 -7.96 -2.00
C ALA A 192 -6.12 -8.63 -0.67
N ILE A 193 -5.33 -8.41 0.39
CA ILE A 193 -5.62 -8.87 1.75
C ILE A 193 -6.93 -8.26 2.24
N PHE A 194 -7.08 -6.94 2.14
CA PHE A 194 -8.32 -6.22 2.48
C PHE A 194 -9.55 -6.84 1.80
N ARG A 195 -9.49 -7.03 0.48
CA ARG A 195 -10.61 -7.60 -0.30
C ARG A 195 -10.91 -9.06 0.05
N SER A 196 -9.92 -9.82 0.55
CA SER A 196 -10.11 -11.21 0.98
C SER A 196 -10.85 -11.36 2.31
N GLY A 197 -10.88 -10.30 3.13
CA GLY A 197 -11.54 -10.32 4.44
C GLY A 197 -10.86 -11.19 5.50
N LYS A 198 -9.62 -11.63 5.28
CA LYS A 198 -8.86 -12.49 6.20
C LYS A 198 -7.36 -12.24 6.10
N LEU A 199 -6.64 -12.54 7.17
CA LEU A 199 -5.18 -12.47 7.17
C LEU A 199 -4.59 -13.61 6.29
N PRO A 200 -3.47 -13.37 5.59
CA PRO A 200 -2.70 -14.43 4.96
C PRO A 200 -2.28 -15.48 5.97
N LEU A 201 -2.33 -16.75 5.56
CA LEU A 201 -1.71 -17.81 6.34
C LEU A 201 -0.20 -17.62 6.27
N LEU A 202 0.46 -17.57 7.43
CA LEU A 202 1.92 -17.66 7.43
C LEU A 202 2.29 -19.09 6.99
N PRO A 203 3.29 -19.27 6.11
CA PRO A 203 3.74 -20.60 5.73
C PRO A 203 4.10 -21.39 6.99
N ALA A 204 3.65 -22.65 7.05
CA ALA A 204 4.03 -23.55 8.12
C ALA A 204 5.56 -23.74 8.08
N LYS A 205 6.21 -23.63 9.25
CA LYS A 205 7.65 -23.86 9.43
C LYS A 205 8.04 -25.29 9.05
#